data_AF-A0A848F9D3-F1
#
_entry.id   AF-A0A848F9D3-F1
#
_cell.length_a   1.000
_cell.length_b   1.000
_cell.length_c   1.000
_cell.angle_alpha   90.00
_cell.angle_beta   90.00
_cell.angle_gamma   90.00
#
_symmetry.space_group_name_H-M   'P 1'
#
loop_
_entity.id
_entity.type
_entity.pdbx_description
1 polymer ?
#
loop_
_entity_poly.entity_id
_entity_poly.type
_entity_poly.pdbx_seq_one_letter_code
_entity_poly.pdbx_strand_id
1 'polypeptide(L)' 'MVSLNDLVLVSPDEQWHLSRATDINERGQIVGSGWHGGSFSAYLLTPVPEPRSWALLLAGLGLVGAVARRRPARGR' A
#
# COMPACT_ATOMS: atom_id res chain seq x y z
N MET A 1 2.68 -16.16 -1.60
CA MET A 1 2.59 -15.48 -0.29
C MET A 1 3.68 -14.42 -0.27
N VAL A 2 3.37 -13.17 0.07
CA VAL A 2 4.36 -12.06 0.12
C VAL A 2 4.88 -11.92 1.54
N SER A 3 6.19 -11.72 1.73
CA SER A 3 6.80 -11.50 3.03
C SER A 3 6.67 -10.03 3.45
N LEU A 4 6.35 -9.76 4.72
CA LEU A 4 6.36 -8.39 5.25
C LEU A 4 7.76 -7.79 5.26
N ASN A 5 8.81 -8.61 5.35
CA ASN A 5 10.20 -8.14 5.30
C ASN A 5 10.56 -7.50 3.96
N ASP A 6 9.85 -7.85 2.89
CA ASP A 6 10.09 -7.30 1.55
C ASP A 6 9.43 -5.91 1.34
N LEU A 7 8.59 -5.48 2.29
CA LEU A 7 7.79 -4.26 2.20
C LEU A 7 8.29 -3.12 3.10
N VAL A 8 9.27 -3.40 3.97
CA VAL A 8 9.88 -2.39 4.84
C VAL A 8 11.06 -1.74 4.12
N LEU A 9 10.88 -0.46 3.73
CA LEU A 9 11.93 0.34 3.10
C LEU A 9 12.70 1.12 4.18
N VAL A 10 13.82 0.60 4.63
CA VAL A 10 14.73 1.24 5.58
C VAL A 10 16.18 1.07 5.12
N SER A 11 17.06 1.95 5.57
CA SER A 11 18.50 1.91 5.33
C SER A 11 19.08 0.54 5.76
N PRO A 12 20.05 -0.05 5.05
CA PRO A 12 20.58 -1.40 5.37
C PRO A 12 21.09 -1.55 6.81
N ASP A 13 21.62 -0.47 7.36
CA ASP A 13 22.20 -0.35 8.70
C ASP A 13 21.14 -0.18 9.82
N GLU A 14 19.88 0.07 9.44
CA GLU A 14 18.71 0.25 10.32
C GLU A 14 17.61 -0.79 9.99
N GLN A 15 17.99 -1.89 9.33
CA GLN A 15 16.98 -2.80 8.80
C GLN A 15 16.27 -3.58 9.91
N TRP A 16 14.95 -3.40 9.96
CA TRP A 16 14.08 -4.27 10.74
C TRP A 16 14.00 -5.65 10.09
N HIS A 17 14.32 -6.69 10.85
CA HIS A 17 13.97 -8.06 10.52
C HIS A 17 12.73 -8.46 11.32
N LEU A 18 11.58 -8.44 10.65
CA LEU A 18 10.29 -8.77 11.22
C LEU A 18 10.20 -10.29 11.44
N SER A 19 10.07 -10.69 12.70
CA SER A 19 10.03 -12.11 13.11
C SER A 19 8.61 -12.63 13.24
N ARG A 20 7.70 -11.81 13.81
CA ARG A 20 6.30 -12.19 14.03
C ARG A 20 5.39 -10.98 13.95
N ALA A 21 4.34 -11.08 13.16
CA ALA A 21 3.15 -10.24 13.28
C ALA A 21 2.21 -10.85 14.34
N THR A 22 1.76 -10.02 15.28
CA THR A 22 0.94 -10.44 16.43
C THR A 22 -0.53 -10.13 16.22
N ASP A 23 -0.85 -8.93 15.70
CA ASP A 23 -2.23 -8.48 15.53
C ASP A 23 -2.35 -7.39 14.44
N ILE A 24 -3.56 -7.18 13.94
CA ILE A 24 -3.92 -6.15 12.96
C ILE A 24 -5.25 -5.48 13.35
N ASN A 25 -5.32 -4.15 13.24
CA ASN A 25 -6.57 -3.41 13.48
C ASN A 25 -7.29 -3.03 12.18
N GLU A 26 -8.52 -2.50 12.30
CA GLU A 26 -9.37 -2.06 11.17
C GLU A 26 -8.75 -0.96 10.28
N ARG A 27 -7.68 -0.29 10.74
CA ARG A 27 -6.93 0.69 9.92
C ARG A 27 -5.80 0.03 9.12
N GLY A 28 -5.66 -1.28 9.17
CA GLY A 28 -4.59 -2.03 8.51
C GLY A 28 -3.23 -1.91 9.20
N GLN A 29 -3.17 -1.37 10.43
CA GLN A 29 -1.92 -1.27 11.18
C GLN A 29 -1.58 -2.62 11.80
N ILE A 30 -0.32 -3.04 11.68
CA ILE A 30 0.13 -4.35 12.12
C ILE A 30 1.12 -4.17 13.27
N VAL A 31 0.87 -4.82 14.40
CA VAL A 31 1.83 -4.88 15.53
C VAL A 31 2.57 -6.20 15.52
N GLY A 32 3.82 -6.19 15.97
CA GLY A 32 4.64 -7.39 16.00
C GLY A 32 5.95 -7.20 16.73
N SER A 33 6.83 -8.19 16.58
CA SER A 33 8.17 -8.16 17.14
C SER A 33 9.21 -8.66 16.14
N GLY A 34 10.40 -8.07 16.22
CA GLY A 34 11.49 -8.29 15.29
C GLY A 34 12.82 -7.81 15.84
N TRP A 35 13.87 -7.99 15.05
CA TRP A 35 15.20 -7.49 15.36
C TRP A 35 15.42 -6.13 14.72
N HIS A 36 15.98 -5.21 15.49
CA HIS A 36 16.38 -3.88 15.04
C HIS A 36 17.71 -3.52 15.72
N GLY A 37 18.76 -3.27 14.92
CA GLY A 37 20.09 -2.96 15.46
C GLY A 37 20.62 -3.99 16.46
N GLY A 38 20.34 -5.28 16.25
CA GLY A 38 20.75 -6.38 17.14
C GLY A 38 19.93 -6.53 18.43
N SER A 39 18.92 -5.68 18.65
CA SER A 39 17.98 -5.80 19.78
C SER A 39 16.64 -6.35 19.32
N PHE A 40 16.03 -7.24 20.12
CA PHE A 40 14.68 -7.71 19.87
C PHE A 40 13.67 -6.69 20.43
N SER A 41 12.77 -6.20 19.60
CA SER A 41 11.87 -5.09 19.93
C SER A 41 10.51 -5.22 19.28
N ALA A 42 9.52 -4.54 19.86
CA ALA A 42 8.19 -4.42 19.25
C ALA A 42 8.21 -3.38 18.12
N TYR A 43 7.40 -3.61 17.09
CA TYR A 43 7.22 -2.66 15.98
C TYR A 43 5.72 -2.41 15.72
N LEU A 44 5.45 -1.28 15.05
CA LEU A 44 4.17 -0.93 14.47
C LEU A 44 4.36 -0.60 12.99
N LEU A 45 3.80 -1.42 12.09
CA LEU A 45 3.74 -1.10 10.67
C LEU A 45 2.49 -0.28 10.37
N THR A 46 2.66 0.78 9.60
CA THR A 46 1.57 1.61 9.09
C THR A 46 1.59 1.58 7.56
N PRO A 47 0.97 0.55 6.93
CA PRO A 47 0.94 0.45 5.48
C PRO A 47 0.36 1.71 4.85
N VAL A 48 1.07 2.24 3.86
CA VAL A 48 0.54 3.34 3.05
C VAL A 48 -0.36 2.76 1.97
N PRO A 49 -1.60 3.27 1.80
CA PRO A 49 -2.43 2.90 0.66
C PRO A 49 -1.67 3.20 -0.63
N GLU A 50 -1.72 2.29 -1.62
CA GLU A 50 -1.00 2.50 -2.87
C GLU A 50 -1.40 3.85 -3.51
N PRO A 51 -0.45 4.79 -3.67
CA PRO A 51 -0.76 6.13 -4.19
C PRO A 51 -1.36 6.14 -5.61
N ARG A 52 -1.30 5.01 -6.33
CA ARG A 52 -1.69 4.89 -7.74
C ARG A 52 -3.14 4.48 -7.97
N SER A 53 -3.84 3.90 -7.00
CA SER A 53 -5.22 3.43 -7.22
C SER A 53 -6.17 4.56 -7.63
N TRP A 54 -6.02 5.72 -6.99
CA TRP A 54 -6.79 6.92 -7.35
C TRP A 54 -6.36 7.51 -8.69
N ALA A 55 -5.06 7.58 -8.95
CA ALA A 55 -4.55 8.09 -10.22
C ALA A 55 -5.02 7.23 -11.40
N LEU A 56 -5.00 5.90 -11.27
CA LEU A 56 -5.49 4.96 -12.27
C LEU A 56 -7.01 4.99 -12.42
N LEU A 57 -7.75 5.12 -11.30
CA LEU A 57 -9.20 5.32 -11.34
C LEU A 57 -9.56 6.60 -12.10
N LEU A 58 -8.92 7.73 -11.76
CA LEU A 58 -9.15 9.00 -12.43
C LEU A 58 -8.74 8.97 -13.90
N ALA A 59 -7.61 8.33 -14.22
CA ALA A 59 -7.20 8.11 -15.60
C ALA A 59 -8.24 7.29 -16.36
N GLY A 60 -8.72 6.19 -15.78
CA GLY A 60 -9.77 5.34 -16.35
C GLY A 60 -11.08 6.09 -16.56
N LEU A 61 -11.55 6.84 -15.56
CA LEU A 61 -12.76 7.66 -15.66
C LEU A 61 -12.61 8.78 -16.70
N GLY A 62 -11.44 9.40 -16.79
CA GLY A 62 -11.13 10.39 -17.81
C GLY A 62 -11.24 9.82 -19.23
N LEU A 63 -10.71 8.61 -19.44
CA LEU A 63 -10.82 7.90 -20.73
C LEU A 63 -12.28 7.56 -21.06
N VAL A 64 -13.04 7.00 -20.12
CA VAL A 64 -14.47 6.67 -20.32
C VAL A 64 -15.27 7.93 -20.67
N GLY A 65 -15.06 9.03 -19.93
CA GLY A 65 -15.72 10.30 -20.21
C GLY A 65 -15.31 10.91 -21.56
N ALA A 66 -14.05 10.74 -21.99
CA ALA A 66 -13.60 11.18 -23.31
C ALA A 66 -14.26 10.39 -24.45
N VAL A 67 -14.41 9.06 -24.29
CA VAL A 67 -15.09 8.20 -25.28
C VAL A 67 -16.58 8.49 -25.35
N ALA A 68 -17.25 8.67 -24.19
CA ALA A 68 -18.67 8.98 -24.14
C ALA A 68 -19.01 10.31 -24.84
N ARG A 69 -18.15 11.33 -24.69
CA ARG A 69 -18.29 12.65 -25.34
C ARG A 69 -18.12 12.62 -26.86
N ARG A 70 -17.47 11.60 -27.41
CA ARG A 70 -17.28 11.44 -28.86
C ARG A 70 -18.47 10.77 -29.56
N ARG A 71 -19.47 10.30 -28.82
CA ARG A 71 -20.68 9.71 -29.42
C ARG A 71 -21.56 10.85 -29.97
N PRO A 72 -21.86 10.88 -31.28
CA PRO A 72 -22.74 11.90 -31.83
C PRO A 72 -24.11 11.78 -31.16
N ALA A 73 -24.67 12.92 -30.72
CA ALA A 73 -26.05 12.96 -30.26
C ALA A 73 -26.92 12.51 -31.43
N ARG A 74 -27.54 11.33 -31.31
CA ARG A 74 -28.57 10.91 -32.25
C ARG A 74 -29.72 11.90 -32.07
N GLY A 75 -29.76 12.90 -32.95
CA GLY A 75 -30.86 13.83 -33.08
C GLY A 75 -32.16 13.03 -33.24
N ARG A 76 -33.12 13.33 -32.38
CA ARG A 76 -34.53 12.95 -32.55
C ARG A 76 -35.23 14.08 -33.28
#